data_AF-A0A7X8S9M9-F1
#
_entry.id   AF-A0A7X8S9M9-F1
#
_cell.length_a   1.000
_cell.length_b   1.000
_cell.length_c   1.000
_cell.angle_alpha   90.00
_cell.angle_beta   90.00
_cell.angle_gamma   90.00
#
_symmetry.space_group_name_H-M   'P 1'
#
loop_
_entity.id
_entity.type
_entity.pdbx_description
1 polymer ?
#
loop_
_entity_poly.entity_id
_entity_poly.type
_entity_poly.pdbx_seq_one_letter_code
_entity_poly.pdbx_strand_id
1 'polypeptide(L)' 'MSLTHMSTDNLDELAIWERTYRPVGATIALVGAGRKRISRLIAAIRYHADMRRLARVSDHILQDIGFERDWNGAVIPR' A
#
# COMPACT_ATOMS: atom_id res chain seq x y z
N MET A 1 36.85 -46.67 22.05
CA MET A 1 35.67 -46.11 21.38
C MET A 1 35.14 -45.00 22.29
N SER A 2 35.55 -43.74 22.05
CA SER A 2 35.10 -42.58 22.83
C SER A 2 34.63 -41.54 21.84
N LEU A 3 33.32 -41.34 21.79
CA LEU A 3 32.62 -40.50 20.81
C LEU A 3 31.81 -39.46 21.60
N THR A 4 32.47 -38.70 22.49
CA THR A 4 31.82 -37.65 23.29
C THR A 4 32.80 -36.53 23.62
N HIS A 5 33.43 -35.96 22.60
CA HIS A 5 34.07 -34.64 22.71
C HIS A 5 33.68 -33.78 21.51
N MET A 6 32.37 -33.74 21.22
CA MET A 6 31.81 -32.77 20.29
C MET A 6 31.83 -31.41 21.01
N SER A 7 32.78 -30.56 20.61
CA SER A 7 33.03 -29.26 21.23
C SER A 7 31.77 -28.40 21.25
N THR A 8 31.36 -28.00 22.46
CA THR A 8 30.27 -27.06 22.73
C THR A 8 30.55 -25.66 22.19
N ASP A 9 31.82 -25.33 21.92
CA ASP A 9 32.23 -24.00 21.47
C ASP A 9 31.67 -23.64 20.09
N ASN A 10 31.55 -24.65 19.20
CA ASN A 10 31.01 -24.45 17.86
C ASN A 10 29.49 -24.23 17.85
N LEU A 11 28.78 -24.77 18.85
CA LEU A 11 27.33 -24.61 18.98
C LEU A 11 26.98 -23.24 19.57
N ASP A 12 27.79 -22.73 20.49
CA ASP A 12 27.65 -21.38 21.02
C ASP A 12 27.98 -20.32 19.97
N GLU A 13 29.02 -20.53 19.16
CA GLU A 13 29.36 -19.60 18.08
C GLU A 13 28.23 -19.47 17.05
N LEU A 14 27.64 -20.59 16.61
CA LEU A 14 26.47 -20.58 15.71
C LEU A 14 25.24 -19.90 16.35
N ALA A 15 25.00 -20.11 17.64
CA ALA A 15 23.90 -19.48 18.36
C ALA A 15 24.08 -17.96 18.50
N ILE A 16 25.33 -17.48 18.63
CA ILE A 16 25.68 -16.06 18.65
C ILE A 16 25.41 -15.41 17.28
N TRP A 17 25.77 -16.08 16.19
CA TRP A 17 25.47 -15.61 14.83
C TRP A 17 23.96 -15.55 14.59
N GLU A 18 23.21 -16.57 14.99
CA GLU A 18 21.75 -16.63 14.80
C GLU A 18 21.01 -15.52 15.59
N ARG A 19 21.47 -15.20 16.81
CA ARG A 19 20.95 -14.07 17.61
C ARG A 19 21.25 -12.71 16.98
N THR A 20 22.39 -12.56 16.34
CA THR A 20 22.87 -11.27 15.80
C THR A 20 22.25 -10.95 14.43
N TYR A 21 21.92 -11.97 13.62
CA TYR A 21 21.28 -11.79 12.30
C TYR A 21 19.76 -11.58 12.38
N ARG A 22 19.09 -12.11 13.42
CA ARG A 22 17.64 -11.98 13.64
C ARG A 22 17.12 -10.52 13.70
N PRO A 23 17.76 -9.58 14.40
CA PRO A 23 17.28 -8.19 14.46
C PRO A 23 17.42 -7.47 13.11
N VAL A 24 18.45 -7.78 12.32
CA VAL A 24 18.64 -7.19 10.98
C VAL A 24 17.54 -7.66 10.03
N GLY A 25 17.25 -8.96 10.02
CA GLY A 25 16.15 -9.52 9.22
C GLY A 25 14.79 -8.94 9.59
N ALA A 26 14.52 -8.76 10.91
CA ALA A 26 13.29 -8.15 11.39
C ALA A 26 13.15 -6.69 10.93
N THR A 27 14.24 -5.93 10.93
CA THR A 27 14.25 -4.52 10.49
C THR A 27 13.99 -4.41 8.98
N ILE A 28 14.63 -5.27 8.17
CA ILE A 28 14.40 -5.33 6.72
C ILE A 28 12.95 -5.72 6.41
N ALA A 29 12.42 -6.73 7.11
CA ALA A 29 11.04 -7.16 6.96
C ALA A 29 10.05 -6.04 7.34
N LEU A 30 10.32 -5.30 8.42
CA LEU A 30 9.51 -4.16 8.86
C LEU A 30 9.51 -3.03 7.83
N VAL A 31 10.69 -2.69 7.29
CA VAL A 31 10.81 -1.68 6.22
C VAL A 31 10.06 -2.12 4.96
N GLY A 32 10.16 -3.40 4.58
CA GLY A 32 9.42 -3.97 3.45
C GLY A 32 7.90 -3.90 3.65
N ALA A 33 7.42 -4.28 4.82
CA ALA A 33 6.00 -4.19 5.18
C ALA A 33 5.51 -2.73 5.21
N GLY A 34 6.33 -1.82 5.75
CA GLY A 34 6.07 -0.38 5.77
C GLY A 34 5.91 0.20 4.37
N ARG A 35 6.84 -0.11 3.45
CA ARG A 35 6.76 0.32 2.05
C ARG A 35 5.48 -0.14 1.39
N LYS A 36 5.09 -1.42 1.56
CA LYS A 36 3.85 -1.96 0.98
C LYS A 36 2.61 -1.25 1.50
N ARG A 37 2.58 -0.89 2.79
CA ARG A 37 1.47 -0.14 3.39
C ARG A 37 1.42 1.30 2.87
N ILE A 38 2.56 1.97 2.76
CA ILE A 38 2.67 3.34 2.21
C ILE A 38 2.17 3.37 0.77
N SER A 39 2.59 2.43 -0.08
CA SER A 39 2.14 2.37 -1.48
C SER A 39 0.62 2.24 -1.60
N ARG A 40 -0.01 1.41 -0.75
CA ARG A 40 -1.47 1.27 -0.72
C ARG A 40 -2.18 2.56 -0.31
N LEU A 41 -1.66 3.25 0.70
CA LEU A 41 -2.22 4.53 1.16
C LEU A 41 -2.11 5.61 0.08
N ILE A 42 -0.96 5.72 -0.58
CA ILE A 42 -0.77 6.65 -1.69
C ILE A 42 -1.73 6.34 -2.85
N ALA A 43 -1.91 5.06 -3.20
CA ALA A 43 -2.85 4.66 -4.24
C ALA A 43 -4.30 5.03 -3.88
N ALA A 44 -4.71 4.82 -2.62
CA ALA A 44 -6.04 5.21 -2.15
C ALA A 44 -6.24 6.73 -2.17
N ILE A 45 -5.24 7.51 -1.73
CA ILE A 45 -5.30 8.97 -1.77
C ILE A 45 -5.41 9.47 -3.21
N ARG A 46 -4.60 8.93 -4.13
CA ARG A 46 -4.66 9.27 -5.56
C ARG A 46 -6.03 8.94 -6.14
N TYR A 47 -6.53 7.74 -5.90
CA TYR A 47 -7.86 7.33 -6.34
C TYR A 47 -8.96 8.28 -5.84
N HIS A 48 -8.94 8.64 -4.55
CA HIS A 48 -9.90 9.60 -4.01
C HIS A 48 -9.76 11.01 -4.61
N ALA A 49 -8.53 11.48 -4.84
CA ALA A 49 -8.29 12.76 -5.49
C ALA A 49 -8.80 12.77 -6.94
N ASP A 50 -8.56 11.70 -7.68
CA ASP A 50 -9.03 11.52 -9.06
C ASP A 50 -10.55 11.44 -9.11
N MET A 51 -11.19 10.68 -8.21
CA MET A 51 -12.66 10.63 -8.13
C MET A 51 -13.27 11.98 -7.75
N ARG A 52 -12.66 12.75 -6.84
CA ARG A 52 -13.11 14.13 -6.54
C ARG A 52 -12.92 15.07 -7.73
N ARG A 53 -11.89 14.87 -8.53
CA ARG A 53 -11.66 15.65 -9.75
C ARG A 53 -12.72 15.31 -10.80
N LEU A 54 -13.00 14.02 -11.01
CA LEU A 54 -14.06 13.56 -11.90
C LEU A 54 -15.43 14.05 -11.45
N ALA A 55 -15.73 14.02 -10.15
CA ALA A 55 -16.97 14.56 -9.61
C ALA A 55 -17.14 16.05 -9.92
N ARG A 56 -16.08 16.86 -9.71
CA ARG A 56 -16.13 18.30 -10.05
C ARG A 56 -16.29 18.55 -11.55
N VAL A 57 -15.61 17.77 -12.39
CA VAL A 57 -15.77 17.87 -13.85
C VAL A 57 -17.18 17.43 -14.26
N SER A 58 -17.71 16.36 -13.68
CA SER A 58 -19.06 15.89 -13.92
C SER A 58 -20.09 16.92 -13.48
N ASP A 59 -19.97 17.50 -12.29
CA ASP A 59 -20.88 18.54 -11.81
C ASP A 59 -20.84 19.78 -12.70
N HIS A 60 -19.65 20.17 -13.16
CA HIS A 60 -19.50 21.28 -14.09
C HIS A 60 -20.12 20.98 -15.45
N ILE A 61 -19.87 19.79 -16.00
CA ILE A 61 -20.47 19.34 -17.25
C ILE A 61 -21.99 19.17 -17.11
N LEU A 62 -22.51 18.68 -15.98
CA LEU A 62 -23.95 18.60 -15.74
C LEU A 62 -24.59 19.99 -15.64
N GLN A 63 -23.91 20.95 -15.02
CA GLN A 63 -24.36 22.34 -14.96
C GLN A 63 -24.32 23.00 -16.34
N ASP A 64 -23.31 22.70 -17.15
CA ASP A 64 -23.11 23.28 -18.48
C ASP A 64 -23.96 22.61 -19.57
N ILE A 65 -24.18 21.29 -19.48
CA ILE A 65 -25.18 20.57 -20.29
C ILE A 65 -26.56 21.16 -20.03
N GLY A 66 -26.78 21.70 -18.83
CA GLY A 66 -28.01 22.35 -18.46
C GLY A 66 -29.16 21.34 -18.41
N PHE A 67 -29.95 21.46 -17.37
CA PHE A 67 -31.35 21.01 -17.37
C PHE A 67 -32.21 21.70 -18.45
N GLU A 68 -31.61 22.21 -19.53
CA GLU A 68 -32.31 22.62 -20.73
C GLU A 68 -32.66 21.40 -21.58
N ARG A 69 -32.06 20.22 -21.37
CA ARG A 69 -32.36 19.03 -22.19
C ARG A 69 -32.80 17.83 -21.33
N ASP A 70 -34.06 17.43 -21.48
CA ASP A 70 -34.65 16.22 -20.86
C ASP A 70 -33.88 14.96 -21.34
N TRP A 71 -33.98 13.83 -20.63
CA TRP A 71 -33.19 12.62 -20.90
C TRP A 71 -33.39 12.07 -22.33
N ASN A 72 -34.49 12.46 -22.98
CA ASN A 72 -34.88 12.15 -24.36
C ASN A 72 -34.36 13.16 -25.41
N GLY A 73 -33.61 14.18 -25.00
CA GLY A 73 -33.09 15.19 -25.89
C GLY A 73 -33.98 16.42 -26.12
N ALA A 74 -35.13 16.53 -25.46
CA ALA A 74 -36.08 17.64 -25.63
C ALA A 74 -35.67 18.88 -24.83
N VAL A 75 -35.75 20.06 -25.45
CA VAL A 75 -35.42 21.31 -24.76
C VAL A 75 -36.56 21.68 -23.81
N ILE A 76 -36.31 21.82 -22.49
CA ILE A 76 -37.32 22.28 -21.52
C ILE A 76 -37.55 23.78 -21.76
N PRO A 77 -38.70 24.18 -22.33
CA PRO A 77 -38.99 25.60 -22.54
C PRO A 77 -39.25 26.25 -21.19
N ARG A 78 -38.66 27.43 -21.00
CA ARG A 78 -38.82 28.27 -19.81
C ARG A 78 -40.17 28.98 -19.77
#